data_AF-A0A5J5A581-F1
#
_entry.id   AF-A0A5J5A581-F1
#
_cell.length_a   1.000
_cell.length_b   1.000
_cell.length_c   1.000
_cell.angle_alpha   90.00
_cell.angle_beta   90.00
_cell.angle_gamma   90.00
#
_symmetry.space_group_name_H-M   'P 1'
#
loop_
_entity.id
_entity.type
_entity.pdbx_description
1 polymer ?
#
loop_
_entity_poly.entity_id
_entity_poly.type
_entity_poly.pdbx_seq_one_letter_code
_entity_poly.pdbx_strand_id
1 'polypeptide(L)'
;MGFKWMVILLLEITFAGVIYKVVEGDSISRQMVVDVERKTKLHKRDAVKSIQSEDGDIIDCIDIYKQPAFDHPCSKTSHNSDDPEL
;
A
#
# COMPACT_ATOMS: atom_id res chain seq x y z
N MET A 1 -44.55 23.99 20.84
CA MET A 1 -44.49 23.11 19.65
C MET A 1 -43.15 23.21 18.89
N GLY A 2 -42.41 24.32 18.90
CA GLY A 2 -41.20 24.49 18.06
C GLY A 2 -39.89 23.85 18.55
N PHE A 3 -39.68 23.72 19.87
CA PHE A 3 -38.44 23.14 20.42
C PHE A 3 -38.21 21.68 19.99
N LYS A 4 -39.28 20.89 19.89
CA LYS A 4 -39.18 19.48 19.46
C LYS A 4 -38.73 19.35 18.00
N TRP A 5 -39.15 20.27 17.14
CA TRP A 5 -38.70 20.33 15.74
C TRP A 5 -37.24 20.77 15.62
N MET A 6 -36.79 21.70 16.46
CA MET A 6 -35.39 22.13 16.50
C MET A 6 -34.45 20.97 16.85
N VAL A 7 -34.83 20.14 17.83
CA VAL A 7 -34.01 18.97 18.22
C VAL A 7 -33.93 17.93 17.10
N ILE A 8 -35.02 17.68 16.39
CA ILE A 8 -35.05 16.74 15.25
C ILE A 8 -34.13 17.21 14.13
N LEU A 9 -34.19 18.49 13.75
CA LEU A 9 -33.33 19.05 12.71
C LEU A 9 -31.84 18.95 13.05
N LEU A 10 -31.47 19.16 14.31
CA LEU A 10 -30.08 19.02 14.77
C LEU A 10 -29.60 17.58 14.68
N LEU A 11 -30.46 16.60 15.00
CA LEU A 11 -30.12 15.18 14.99
C LEU A 11 -29.82 14.70 13.56
N GLU A 12 -30.64 15.08 12.58
CA GLU A 12 -30.44 14.74 11.16
C GLU A 12 -29.13 15.29 10.61
N ILE A 13 -28.80 16.54 10.93
CA ILE A 13 -27.55 17.18 10.49
C ILE A 13 -26.34 16.43 11.04
N THR A 14 -26.38 16.04 12.32
CA THR A 14 -25.27 15.28 12.93
C THR A 14 -25.13 13.89 12.32
N PHE A 15 -26.24 13.21 12.04
CA PHE A 15 -26.24 11.89 11.44
C PHE A 15 -25.66 11.91 10.02
N ALA A 16 -26.05 12.90 9.21
CA ALA A 16 -25.48 13.12 7.87
C ALA A 16 -23.96 13.39 7.93
N GLY A 17 -23.49 14.17 8.91
CA GLY A 17 -22.07 14.44 9.12
C GLY A 17 -21.25 13.18 9.46
N VAL A 18 -21.80 12.30 10.29
CA VAL A 18 -21.17 11.01 10.63
C VAL A 18 -21.10 10.09 9.41
N ILE A 19 -22.18 9.98 8.64
CA ILE A 19 -22.21 9.18 7.40
C ILE A 19 -21.18 9.71 6.40
N TYR A 20 -21.11 11.03 6.22
CA TYR A 20 -20.13 11.66 5.32
C TYR A 20 -18.69 11.33 5.73
N LYS A 21 -18.38 11.34 7.03
CA LYS A 21 -17.05 10.99 7.52
C LYS A 21 -16.74 9.50 7.40
N VAL A 22 -17.72 8.62 7.57
CA VAL A 22 -17.58 7.18 7.32
C VAL A 22 -17.30 6.88 5.86
N VAL A 23 -18.02 7.50 4.92
CA VAL A 23 -17.81 7.25 3.48
C VAL A 23 -16.48 7.82 2.99
N GLU A 24 -16.06 8.96 3.51
CA GLU A 24 -14.75 9.55 3.23
C GLU A 24 -13.61 8.70 3.81
N GLY A 25 -13.77 8.19 5.04
CA GLY A 25 -12.83 7.25 5.65
C GLY A 25 -12.74 5.91 4.89
N ASP A 26 -13.88 5.37 4.46
CA ASP A 26 -13.95 4.11 3.71
C ASP A 26 -13.33 4.23 2.31
N SER A 27 -13.56 5.37 1.62
CA SER A 27 -12.96 5.64 0.31
C SER A 27 -11.44 5.83 0.39
N ILE A 28 -10.94 6.55 1.41
CA ILE A 28 -9.49 6.67 1.66
C ILE A 28 -8.88 5.31 2.00
N SER A 29 -9.53 4.53 2.87
CA SER A 29 -9.05 3.19 3.27
C SER A 29 -8.96 2.25 2.08
N ARG A 30 -9.99 2.17 1.24
CA ARG A 30 -9.96 1.38 -0.01
C ARG A 30 -8.87 1.85 -0.96
N GLN A 31 -8.69 3.16 -1.12
CA GLN A 31 -7.65 3.69 -2.01
C GLN A 31 -6.25 3.31 -1.52
N MET A 32 -5.98 3.40 -0.22
CA MET A 32 -4.72 2.96 0.39
C MET A 32 -4.49 1.46 0.19
N VAL A 33 -5.51 0.63 0.41
CA VAL A 33 -5.42 -0.84 0.22
C VAL A 33 -5.09 -1.17 -1.24
N VAL A 34 -5.74 -0.51 -2.20
CA VAL A 34 -5.48 -0.71 -3.63
C VAL A 34 -4.06 -0.25 -4.02
N ASP A 35 -3.54 0.84 -3.43
CA ASP A 35 -2.18 1.31 -3.69
C ASP A 35 -1.12 0.35 -3.15
N VAL A 36 -1.32 -0.16 -1.93
CA VAL A 36 -0.45 -1.17 -1.32
C VAL A 36 -0.45 -2.45 -2.17
N GLU A 37 -1.62 -2.94 -2.58
CA GLU A 37 -1.72 -4.15 -3.40
C GLU A 37 -1.02 -3.98 -4.76
N ARG A 38 -1.16 -2.81 -5.41
CA ARG A 38 -0.45 -2.50 -6.66
C ARG A 38 1.07 -2.48 -6.46
N LYS A 39 1.56 -1.85 -5.40
CA LYS A 39 2.98 -1.82 -5.07
C LYS A 39 3.49 -3.23 -4.80
N THR A 40 2.81 -4.04 -3.99
CA THR A 40 3.20 -5.43 -3.73
C THR A 40 3.19 -6.28 -5.00
N LYS A 41 2.19 -6.11 -5.88
CA LYS A 41 2.14 -6.81 -7.18
C LYS A 41 3.29 -6.44 -8.12
N LEU A 42 3.77 -5.19 -8.09
CA LEU A 42 4.95 -4.78 -8.84
C LEU A 42 6.21 -5.48 -8.30
N HIS A 43 6.42 -5.46 -6.98
CA HIS A 43 7.57 -6.15 -6.37
C HIS A 43 7.55 -7.66 -6.63
N LYS A 44 6.38 -8.31 -6.62
CA LYS A 44 6.24 -9.72 -6.98
C LYS A 44 6.60 -10.06 -8.42
N ARG A 45 6.52 -9.09 -9.35
CA ARG A 45 6.92 -9.32 -10.75
C ARG A 45 8.44 -9.33 -10.93
N ASP A 46 9.16 -8.63 -10.06
CA ASP A 46 10.62 -8.65 -10.03
C ASP A 46 11.18 -9.85 -9.25
N ALA A 47 10.32 -10.54 -8.49
CA ALA A 47 10.66 -11.74 -7.77
C ALA A 47 10.85 -12.92 -8.72
N VAL A 48 12.09 -13.42 -8.80
CA VAL A 48 12.48 -14.60 -9.58
C VAL A 48 12.00 -15.88 -8.88
N LYS A 49 11.93 -15.88 -7.56
CA LYS A 49 11.52 -17.03 -6.75
C LYS A 49 10.86 -16.56 -5.45
N SER A 50 9.84 -17.28 -5.00
CA SER A 50 9.30 -17.13 -3.64
C SER A 50 9.70 -18.35 -2.81
N ILE A 51 10.17 -18.11 -1.60
CA ILE A 51 10.46 -19.15 -0.60
C ILE A 51 9.54 -18.93 0.59
N GLN A 52 8.99 -20.02 1.13
CA GLN A 52 8.20 -19.98 2.36
C GLN A 52 9.07 -20.52 3.49
N SER A 53 9.22 -19.75 4.57
CA SER A 53 9.89 -20.21 5.79
C SER A 53 9.01 -21.22 6.53
N GLU A 54 9.60 -22.04 7.40
CA GLU A 54 8.84 -22.91 8.32
C GLU A 54 7.86 -22.10 9.20
N ASP A 55 8.19 -20.84 9.47
CA ASP A 55 7.38 -19.90 10.25
C ASP A 55 6.17 -19.34 9.46
N GLY A 56 6.08 -19.64 8.16
CA GLY A 56 4.98 -19.20 7.29
C GLY A 56 5.23 -17.90 6.52
N ASP A 57 6.35 -17.22 6.76
CA ASP A 57 6.74 -16.01 6.03
C ASP A 57 7.07 -16.32 4.56
N ILE A 58 6.59 -15.49 3.64
CA ILE A 58 6.89 -15.61 2.20
C ILE A 58 7.94 -14.56 1.86
N ILE A 59 9.13 -15.00 1.48
CA ILE A 59 10.25 -14.15 1.08
C ILE A 59 10.38 -14.23 -0.45
N ASP A 60 10.28 -13.06 -1.09
CA ASP A 60 10.45 -12.91 -2.54
C ASP A 60 11.92 -12.61 -2.87
N CYS A 61 12.57 -13.51 -3.62
CA CYS A 61 13.94 -13.37 -4.11
C CYS A 61 13.94 -12.55 -5.40
N ILE A 62 14.57 -11.37 -5.39
CA ILE A 62 14.71 -10.47 -6.54
C ILE A 62 16.19 -10.48 -6.98
N ASP A 63 16.44 -10.41 -8.29
CA ASP A 63 17.79 -10.24 -8.86
C ASP A 63 18.47 -9.01 -8.25
N ILE A 64 19.70 -9.18 -7.75
CA ILE A 64 20.45 -8.12 -7.06
C ILE A 64 20.54 -6.86 -7.92
N TYR A 65 20.73 -6.96 -9.24
CA TYR A 65 20.88 -5.80 -10.11
C TYR A 65 19.55 -5.09 -10.39
N LYS A 66 18.43 -5.73 -10.08
CA LYS A 66 17.07 -5.20 -10.28
C LYS A 66 16.45 -4.71 -8.99
N GLN A 67 17.19 -4.73 -7.87
CA GLN A 67 16.65 -4.26 -6.60
C GLN A 67 16.47 -2.73 -6.63
N PRO A 68 15.30 -2.21 -6.24
CA PRO A 68 15.01 -0.77 -6.23
C PRO A 68 15.95 0.03 -5.30
N ALA A 69 16.66 -0.64 -4.38
CA ALA A 69 17.67 -0.04 -3.51
C ALA A 69 18.85 0.58 -4.29
N PHE A 70 19.16 0.08 -5.49
CA PHE A 70 20.26 0.59 -6.32
C PHE A 70 19.90 1.87 -7.08
N ASP A 71 18.62 2.25 -7.13
CA ASP A 71 18.18 3.48 -7.81
C ASP A 71 18.39 4.75 -6.95
N HIS A 72 18.90 4.59 -5.73
CA HIS A 72 19.31 5.71 -4.90
C HIS A 72 20.56 6.40 -5.46
N PRO A 73 20.60 7.75 -5.53
CA PRO A 73 21.69 8.52 -6.13
C PRO A 73 23.05 8.30 -5.45
N CYS A 74 23.06 7.81 -4.21
CA CYS A 74 24.28 7.54 -3.44
C CYS A 74 24.83 6.11 -3.59
N SER A 75 24.07 5.16 -4.16
CA SER A 75 24.45 3.72 -4.20
C SER A 75 25.03 3.26 -5.55
N LYS A 76 25.53 4.20 -6.37
CA LYS A 76 26.02 3.93 -7.73
C LYS A 76 27.44 3.35 -7.83
N THR A 77 28.08 3.01 -6.72
CA THR A 77 29.51 2.70 -6.70
C THR A 77 29.82 1.40 -5.97
N SER A 78 29.48 0.26 -6.57
CA SER A 78 30.13 -1.04 -6.32
C SER A 78 30.00 -1.97 -7.54
N HIS A 79 31.09 -2.13 -8.30
CA HIS A 79 31.41 -3.19 -9.27
C HIS A 79 30.46 -3.38 -10.48
N ASN A 80 30.76 -2.85 -11.67
CA ASN A 80 31.75 -3.39 -12.63
C ASN A 80 32.45 -4.69 -12.19
N SER A 81 31.85 -5.82 -12.54
CA SER A 81 32.53 -7.10 -12.73
C SER A 81 31.60 -8.01 -13.54
N ASP A 82 31.91 -8.05 -14.83
CA ASP A 82 32.02 -9.26 -15.65
C ASP A 82 30.85 -10.25 -15.62
N ASP A 83 30.11 -10.20 -16.71
CA ASP A 83 29.44 -11.31 -17.39
C ASP A 83 30.24 -12.63 -17.24
N PRO A 84 29.71 -13.68 -16.59
CA PRO A 84 30.14 -15.03 -16.87
C PRO A 84 29.23 -15.60 -17.96
N GLU A 85 29.81 -15.84 -19.13
CA GLU A 85 29.24 -16.76 -20.13
C GLU A 85 28.68 -18.02 -19.45
N LEU A 86 27.38 -18.29 -19.66
CA LEU A 86 26.88 -19.58 -20.17
C LEU A 86 25.48 -19.45 -20.77
#